data_AF-A0A352Z348-F1
#
_entry.id   AF-A0A352Z348-F1
#
_cell.length_a   1.000
_cell.length_b   1.000
_cell.length_c   1.000
_cell.angle_alpha   90.00
_cell.angle_beta   90.00
_cell.angle_gamma   90.00
#
_symmetry.space_group_name_H-M   'P 1'
#
loop_
_entity.id
_entity.type
_entity.pdbx_description
1 polymer ?
#
loop_
_entity_poly.entity_id
_entity_poly.type
_entity_poly.pdbx_seq_one_letter_code
_entity_poly.pdbx_strand_id
1 'polypeptide(L)'
;MMNKLLILFSSFIFSGFYLSGQINQLITVKAGSRVADYFPIEERYRYPDFIPGKLIYKNGNLSSARLNYNLLLGEIEFIQTRDTLMIINKKDISAILIAQDTFYYDNGYIELLSGGKIKVGLQQNIKLKDIVRKGAMGAANRSVAIDAYNSMPHDNNLYHIVPNEDWVFQKTQI
;
A
#
# COMPACT_ATOMS: atom_id res chain seq x y z
N MET A 1 39.56 35.58 5.82
CA MET A 1 38.15 35.62 6.28
C MET A 1 37.15 35.29 5.16
N MET A 2 37.46 35.60 3.89
CA MET A 2 36.59 35.36 2.72
C MET A 2 36.34 33.88 2.37
N ASN A 3 37.28 32.98 2.66
CA ASN A 3 37.15 31.55 2.32
C ASN A 3 36.22 30.76 3.25
N LYS A 4 35.96 31.27 4.47
CA LYS A 4 34.99 30.63 5.40
C LYS A 4 33.55 30.99 5.05
N LEU A 5 33.31 32.15 4.42
CA LEU A 5 31.99 32.59 3.98
C LEU A 5 31.52 31.82 2.73
N LEU A 6 32.46 31.44 1.86
CA LEU A 6 32.17 30.68 0.62
C LEU A 6 31.73 29.24 0.90
N ILE A 7 32.26 28.61 1.95
CA ILE A 7 31.91 27.23 2.35
C ILE A 7 30.49 27.17 2.94
N LEU A 8 30.08 28.21 3.69
CA LEU A 8 28.72 28.30 4.25
C LEU A 8 27.66 28.49 3.15
N PHE A 9 27.99 29.20 2.07
CA PHE A 9 27.08 29.37 0.93
C PHE A 9 26.92 28.07 0.12
N SER A 10 28.00 27.27 -0.02
CA SER A 10 27.96 25.98 -0.71
C SER A 10 27.10 24.93 0.01
N SER A 11 27.01 24.98 1.34
CA SER A 11 26.21 24.02 2.11
C SER A 11 24.70 24.29 2.04
N PHE A 12 24.29 25.49 1.63
CA PHE A 12 22.87 25.88 1.53
C PHE A 12 22.24 25.54 0.18
N ILE A 13 23.05 25.34 -0.87
CA ILE A 13 22.58 24.99 -2.23
C ILE A 13 22.37 23.47 -2.36
N PHE A 14 23.07 22.66 -1.56
CA PHE A 14 22.95 21.19 -1.61
C PHE A 14 21.71 20.62 -0.90
N SER A 15 21.02 21.41 -0.09
CA SER A 15 19.79 20.99 0.59
C SER A 15 18.51 21.17 -0.25
N GLY A 16 18.61 21.78 -1.44
CA GLY A 16 17.44 22.17 -2.25
C GLY A 16 16.80 21.08 -3.12
N PHE A 17 17.35 19.87 -3.21
CA PHE A 17 16.96 18.89 -4.24
C PHE A 17 16.19 17.64 -3.76
N TYR A 18 15.70 17.60 -2.52
CA TYR A 18 14.92 16.44 -2.04
C TYR A 18 13.50 16.83 -1.62
N LEU A 19 12.76 17.45 -2.54
CA LEU A 19 11.31 17.58 -2.44
C LEU A 19 10.67 16.84 -3.61
N SER A 20 10.68 15.50 -3.56
CA SER A 20 9.74 14.70 -4.35
C SER A 20 8.37 14.82 -3.68
N GLY A 21 7.55 15.74 -4.16
CA GLY A 21 6.12 15.78 -3.83
C GLY A 21 5.47 14.46 -4.25
N GLN A 22 4.58 13.91 -3.40
CA GLN A 22 3.88 12.66 -3.66
C GLN A 22 3.17 12.72 -5.02
N ILE A 23 3.73 12.07 -6.03
CA ILE A 23 3.06 11.88 -7.31
C ILE A 23 2.01 10.79 -7.07
N ASN A 24 0.77 11.22 -6.82
CA ASN A 24 -0.38 10.32 -6.78
C ASN A 24 -0.68 9.83 -8.22
N GLN A 25 0.14 8.92 -8.72
CA GLN A 25 -0.01 8.35 -10.05
C GLN A 25 -1.33 7.55 -10.13
N LEU A 26 -2.11 7.86 -11.17
CA LEU A 26 -3.29 7.10 -11.52
C LEU A 26 -2.89 5.98 -12.47
N ILE A 27 -3.18 4.74 -12.09
CA ILE A 27 -2.91 3.56 -12.92
C ILE A 27 -4.22 3.11 -13.54
N THR A 28 -4.31 3.11 -14.86
CA THR A 28 -5.52 2.65 -15.57
C THR A 28 -5.33 1.22 -16.05
N VAL A 29 -6.00 0.28 -15.39
CA VAL A 29 -6.14 -1.11 -15.86
C VAL A 29 -7.17 -1.13 -16.97
N LYS A 30 -6.78 -1.56 -18.17
CA LYS A 30 -7.69 -1.66 -19.30
C LYS A 30 -8.66 -2.83 -19.14
N ALA A 31 -9.89 -2.63 -19.60
CA ALA A 31 -10.86 -3.70 -19.70
C ALA A 31 -10.26 -4.92 -20.44
N GLY A 32 -10.56 -6.13 -19.95
CA GLY A 32 -10.05 -7.38 -20.51
C GLY A 32 -8.62 -7.75 -20.11
N SER A 33 -7.92 -6.93 -19.32
CA SER A 33 -6.60 -7.24 -18.77
C SER A 33 -6.67 -7.61 -17.29
N ARG A 34 -5.78 -8.46 -16.77
CA ARG A 34 -5.77 -8.76 -15.34
C ARG A 34 -5.26 -7.57 -14.55
N VAL A 35 -5.87 -7.27 -13.41
CA VAL A 35 -5.42 -6.19 -12.51
C VAL A 35 -3.96 -6.39 -12.10
N ALA A 36 -3.58 -7.61 -11.72
CA ALA A 36 -2.22 -7.92 -11.26
C ALA A 36 -1.12 -7.58 -12.27
N ASP A 37 -1.43 -7.57 -13.58
CA ASP A 37 -0.45 -7.32 -14.64
C ASP A 37 0.02 -5.85 -14.67
N TYR A 38 -0.74 -4.94 -14.04
CA TYR A 38 -0.43 -3.51 -13.93
C TYR A 38 0.28 -3.16 -12.62
N PHE A 39 0.46 -4.11 -11.71
CA PHE A 39 1.12 -3.90 -10.42
C PHE A 39 2.23 -4.94 -10.24
N PRO A 40 3.44 -4.67 -10.78
CA PRO A 40 4.62 -5.49 -10.56
C PRO A 40 4.88 -5.76 -9.08
N ILE A 41 5.59 -6.84 -8.77
CA ILE A 41 5.83 -7.28 -7.37
C ILE A 41 6.48 -6.16 -6.56
N GLU A 42 7.44 -5.47 -7.15
CA GLU A 42 8.19 -4.33 -6.58
C GLU A 42 7.32 -3.11 -6.26
N GLU A 43 6.19 -2.92 -6.93
CA GLU A 43 5.24 -1.83 -6.64
C GLU A 43 4.10 -2.29 -5.74
N ARG A 44 3.82 -3.59 -5.76
CA ARG A 44 2.74 -4.23 -4.99
C ARG A 44 3.11 -4.40 -3.53
N TYR A 45 4.37 -4.66 -3.23
CA TYR A 45 4.83 -4.89 -1.87
C TYR A 45 5.61 -3.70 -1.31
N ARG A 46 5.45 -3.48 0.00
CA ARG A 46 6.17 -2.44 0.73
C ARG A 46 7.67 -2.74 0.85
N TYR A 47 8.01 -3.99 1.16
CA TYR A 47 9.38 -4.44 1.30
C TYR A 47 9.82 -5.16 0.02
N PRO A 48 11.11 -5.09 -0.37
CA PRO A 48 11.60 -5.76 -1.57
C PRO A 48 11.44 -7.28 -1.52
N ASP A 49 11.39 -7.87 -0.32
CA ASP A 49 11.22 -9.29 -0.08
C ASP A 49 10.34 -9.54 1.14
N PHE A 50 9.82 -10.77 1.27
CA PHE A 50 9.24 -11.24 2.53
C PHE A 50 10.36 -11.37 3.58
N ILE A 51 10.34 -10.55 4.62
CA ILE A 51 11.40 -10.45 5.63
C ILE A 51 10.94 -10.95 7.00
N PRO A 52 11.85 -11.38 7.89
CA PRO A 52 11.48 -11.83 9.22
C PRO A 52 10.63 -10.79 9.97
N GLY A 53 9.53 -11.26 10.57
CA GLY A 53 8.64 -10.46 11.38
C GLY A 53 7.94 -11.27 12.46
N LYS A 54 7.23 -10.58 13.35
CA LYS A 54 6.58 -11.16 14.53
C LYS A 54 5.12 -10.73 14.62
N LEU A 55 4.24 -11.69 14.89
CA LEU A 55 2.84 -11.45 15.22
C LEU A 55 2.72 -11.55 16.74
N ILE A 56 2.26 -10.47 17.37
CA ILE A 56 1.98 -10.40 18.80
C ILE A 56 0.48 -10.56 18.97
N TYR A 57 0.03 -11.64 19.59
CA TYR A 57 -1.38 -11.90 19.83
C TYR A 57 -1.85 -11.21 21.11
N LYS A 58 -3.15 -10.90 21.18
CA LYS A 58 -3.77 -10.26 22.35
C LYS A 58 -3.69 -11.10 23.63
N ASN A 59 -3.54 -12.41 23.50
CA ASN A 59 -3.31 -13.32 24.62
C ASN A 59 -1.84 -13.38 25.08
N GLY A 60 -0.94 -12.60 24.48
CA GLY A 60 0.48 -12.56 24.79
C GLY A 60 1.34 -13.56 24.01
N ASN A 61 0.74 -14.46 23.23
CA ASN A 61 1.49 -15.39 22.38
C ASN A 61 2.24 -14.62 21.29
N LEU A 62 3.35 -15.22 20.84
CA LEU A 62 4.17 -14.72 19.75
C LEU A 62 4.25 -15.79 18.66
N SER A 63 4.10 -15.36 17.40
CA SER A 63 4.45 -16.18 16.23
C SER A 63 5.46 -15.42 15.38
N SER A 64 6.35 -16.16 14.71
CA SER A 64 7.33 -15.60 13.78
C SER A 64 7.08 -16.14 12.38
N ALA A 65 7.14 -15.26 11.39
CA ALA A 65 6.98 -15.60 9.98
C ALA A 65 7.80 -14.65 9.12
N ARG A 66 7.95 -14.98 7.83
CA ARG A 66 8.47 -14.03 6.83
C ARG A 66 7.29 -13.26 6.26
N LEU A 67 7.24 -11.96 6.51
CA LEU A 67 6.10 -11.08 6.27
C LEU A 67 6.41 -10.03 5.20
N ASN A 68 5.37 -9.60 4.50
CA ASN A 68 5.41 -8.39 3.68
C ASN A 68 4.02 -7.70 3.71
N TYR A 69 4.00 -6.40 3.43
CA TYR A 69 2.76 -5.65 3.30
C TYR A 69 2.41 -5.44 1.84
N ASN A 70 1.30 -6.04 1.41
CA ASN A 70 0.77 -5.96 0.06
C ASN A 70 -0.12 -4.73 -0.06
N LEU A 71 0.37 -3.72 -0.77
CA LEU A 71 -0.31 -2.44 -0.96
C LEU A 71 -1.54 -2.57 -1.85
N LEU A 72 -1.57 -3.53 -2.78
CA LEU A 72 -2.71 -3.74 -3.68
C LEU A 72 -3.90 -4.37 -2.95
N LEU A 73 -3.64 -5.33 -2.08
CA LEU A 73 -4.67 -5.97 -1.26
C LEU A 73 -4.96 -5.20 0.04
N GLY A 74 -4.02 -4.35 0.48
CA GLY A 74 -4.08 -3.71 1.79
C GLY A 74 -3.87 -4.72 2.94
N GLU A 75 -3.15 -5.81 2.69
CA GLU A 75 -3.01 -6.97 3.58
C GLU A 75 -1.56 -7.27 3.95
N ILE A 76 -1.33 -7.70 5.19
CA ILE A 76 -0.04 -8.30 5.57
C ILE A 76 -0.11 -9.79 5.27
N GLU A 77 0.83 -10.23 4.43
CA GLU A 77 0.95 -11.60 3.97
C GLU A 77 2.19 -12.25 4.55
N PHE A 78 2.17 -13.57 4.69
CA PHE A 78 3.33 -14.38 5.01
C PHE A 78 3.59 -15.40 3.91
N ILE A 79 4.85 -15.75 3.72
CA ILE A 79 5.24 -16.84 2.82
C ILE A 79 5.45 -18.13 3.61
N GLN A 80 4.79 -19.20 3.19
CA GLN A 80 4.97 -20.54 3.74
C GLN A 80 5.32 -21.49 2.60
N THR A 81 6.50 -22.10 2.68
CA THR A 81 7.07 -22.94 1.63
C THR A 81 7.25 -22.16 0.31
N ARG A 82 6.21 -22.08 -0.52
CA ARG A 82 6.18 -21.30 -1.77
C ARG A 82 4.89 -20.49 -1.95
N ASP A 83 3.94 -20.63 -1.04
CA ASP A 83 2.64 -19.99 -1.14
C ASP A 83 2.61 -18.72 -0.30
N THR A 84 1.95 -17.70 -0.83
CA THR A 84 1.68 -16.45 -0.13
C THR A 84 0.31 -16.56 0.52
N LEU A 85 0.24 -16.32 1.82
CA LEU A 85 -0.95 -16.50 2.63
C LEU A 85 -1.27 -15.23 3.42
N MET A 86 -2.56 -14.91 3.54
CA MET A 86 -3.03 -13.80 4.36
C MET A 86 -3.25 -14.26 5.80
N ILE A 87 -3.18 -13.32 6.73
CA ILE A 87 -3.55 -13.53 8.12
C ILE A 87 -5.09 -13.61 8.24
N ILE A 88 -5.63 -14.73 8.72
CA ILE A 88 -7.08 -14.93 8.85
C ILE A 88 -7.61 -14.23 10.10
N ASN A 89 -7.06 -14.53 11.28
CA ASN A 89 -7.58 -14.04 12.57
C ASN A 89 -6.95 -12.69 12.98
N LYS A 90 -7.09 -11.67 12.13
CA LYS A 90 -6.47 -10.34 12.31
C LYS A 90 -6.91 -9.66 13.62
N LYS A 91 -8.14 -9.93 14.07
CA LYS A 91 -8.70 -9.38 15.32
C LYS A 91 -8.02 -9.91 16.57
N ASP A 92 -7.35 -11.06 16.50
CA ASP A 92 -6.64 -11.65 17.64
C ASP A 92 -5.21 -11.11 17.76
N ILE A 93 -4.76 -10.35 16.77
CA ILE A 93 -3.45 -9.72 16.74
C ILE A 93 -3.53 -8.39 17.48
N SER A 94 -2.57 -8.21 18.39
CA SER A 94 -2.31 -6.97 19.09
C SER A 94 -1.43 -6.04 18.25
N ALA A 95 -0.34 -6.56 17.70
CA ALA A 95 0.57 -5.82 16.82
C ALA A 95 1.35 -6.77 15.92
N ILE A 96 1.84 -6.25 14.79
CA ILE A 96 2.73 -6.96 13.88
C ILE A 96 4.01 -6.15 13.74
N LEU A 97 5.16 -6.80 13.89
CA LEU A 97 6.48 -6.19 13.72
C LEU A 97 7.09 -6.73 12.43
N ILE A 98 7.51 -5.85 11.53
CA ILE A 98 8.22 -6.21 10.30
C ILE A 98 9.43 -5.28 10.20
N ALA A 99 10.65 -5.85 10.26
CA ALA A 99 11.87 -5.06 10.46
C ALA A 99 11.76 -4.09 11.65
N GLN A 100 11.77 -2.77 11.37
CA GLN A 100 11.64 -1.70 12.35
C GLN A 100 10.21 -1.14 12.46
N ASP A 101 9.33 -1.53 11.55
CA ASP A 101 7.98 -0.98 11.43
C ASP A 101 7.01 -1.78 12.31
N THR A 102 6.11 -1.07 12.98
CA THR A 102 5.04 -1.65 13.79
C THR A 102 3.70 -1.39 13.14
N PHE A 103 2.91 -2.44 12.94
CA PHE A 103 1.57 -2.36 12.37
C PHE A 103 0.51 -2.75 13.39
N TYR A 104 -0.60 -2.02 13.36
CA TYR A 104 -1.83 -2.33 14.08
C TYR A 104 -2.94 -2.62 13.07
N TYR A 105 -3.93 -3.41 13.47
CA TYR A 105 -5.10 -3.66 12.64
C TYR A 105 -6.33 -2.97 13.23
N ASP A 106 -6.89 -2.03 12.47
CA ASP A 106 -8.18 -1.38 12.74
C ASP A 106 -8.84 -1.04 11.40
N ASN A 107 -9.74 -1.91 10.93
CA ASN A 107 -10.36 -1.83 9.59
C ASN A 107 -9.35 -1.64 8.44
N GLY A 108 -8.14 -2.18 8.63
CA GLY A 108 -6.99 -2.00 7.76
C GLY A 108 -5.71 -2.00 8.58
N TYR A 109 -4.57 -2.25 7.92
CA TYR A 109 -3.28 -2.16 8.57
C TYR A 109 -2.78 -0.72 8.63
N ILE A 110 -2.43 -0.29 9.84
CA ILE A 110 -1.94 1.05 10.17
C ILE A 110 -0.52 0.90 10.67
N GLU A 111 0.43 1.50 9.96
CA GLU A 111 1.81 1.62 10.39
C GLU A 111 1.96 2.71 11.45
N LEU A 112 2.68 2.44 12.53
CA LEU A 112 3.04 3.44 13.53
C LEU A 112 4.23 4.28 13.06
N LEU A 113 4.01 5.58 12.81
CA LEU A 113 5.07 6.52 12.44
C LEU A 113 5.74 7.17 13.66
N SER A 114 4.97 7.43 14.72
CA SER A 114 5.48 8.06 15.94
C SER A 114 4.79 7.50 17.19
N GLY A 115 5.62 7.07 18.15
CA GLY A 115 5.19 6.65 19.48
C GLY A 115 5.18 7.79 20.49
N GLY A 116 4.33 7.70 21.52
CA GLY A 116 4.21 8.70 22.58
C GLY A 116 2.84 8.67 23.26
N LYS A 117 2.48 9.78 23.95
CA LYS A 117 1.12 9.97 24.51
C LYS A 117 0.05 9.98 23.41
N ILE A 118 0.41 10.49 22.24
CA ILE A 118 -0.40 10.45 21.02
C ILE A 118 0.37 9.59 20.02
N LYS A 119 -0.31 8.60 19.44
CA LYS A 119 0.23 7.76 18.38
C LYS A 119 -0.19 8.32 17.04
N VAL A 120 0.75 8.43 16.11
CA VAL A 120 0.47 8.79 14.72
C VAL A 120 0.61 7.54 13.87
N GLY A 121 -0.46 7.21 13.17
CA GLY A 121 -0.52 6.07 12.26
C GLY A 121 -0.56 6.51 10.81
N LEU A 122 -0.16 5.63 9.90
CA LEU A 122 -0.30 5.77 8.46
C LEU A 122 -0.95 4.52 7.89
N GLN A 123 -2.07 4.69 7.20
CA GLN A 123 -2.69 3.63 6.41
C GLN A 123 -2.40 3.87 4.93
N GLN A 124 -1.69 2.93 4.30
CA GLN A 124 -1.28 3.05 2.90
C GLN A 124 -1.75 1.85 2.07
N ASN A 125 -2.55 2.10 1.04
CA ASN A 125 -3.00 1.05 0.10
C ASN A 125 -3.31 1.64 -1.28
N ILE A 126 -3.39 0.77 -2.28
CA ILE A 126 -3.83 1.09 -3.63
C ILE A 126 -5.34 0.84 -3.67
N LYS A 127 -6.11 1.88 -3.99
CA LYS A 127 -7.58 1.82 -4.05
C LYS A 127 -8.07 2.05 -5.47
N LEU A 128 -9.19 1.42 -5.82
CA LEU A 128 -9.94 1.78 -7.00
C LEU A 128 -10.52 3.19 -6.80
N LYS A 129 -10.16 4.08 -7.73
CA LYS A 129 -10.46 5.51 -7.71
C LYS A 129 -11.45 5.93 -8.78
N ASP A 130 -11.66 5.16 -9.85
CA ASP A 130 -12.71 5.40 -10.85
C ASP A 130 -12.97 4.16 -11.71
N ILE A 131 -14.15 4.08 -12.33
CA ILE A 131 -14.49 3.11 -13.38
C ILE A 131 -14.94 3.89 -14.62
N VAL A 132 -14.18 3.75 -15.70
CA VAL A 132 -14.41 4.47 -16.95
C VAL A 132 -15.15 3.60 -17.94
N ARG A 133 -16.40 3.97 -18.23
CA ARG A 133 -17.25 3.29 -19.22
C ARG A 133 -17.02 3.91 -20.60
N LYS A 134 -16.88 3.09 -21.64
CA LYS A 134 -16.86 3.58 -23.03
C LYS A 134 -18.30 3.61 -23.54
N GLY A 135 -18.80 4.79 -23.91
CA GLY A 135 -20.13 4.95 -24.51
C GLY A 135 -20.19 4.41 -25.94
N ALA A 136 -21.41 4.28 -26.49
CA ALA A 136 -21.69 3.69 -27.80
C ALA A 136 -20.95 4.34 -29.00
N MET A 137 -20.45 5.57 -28.82
CA MET A 137 -19.70 6.33 -29.84
C MET A 137 -18.21 6.52 -29.49
N GLY A 138 -17.66 5.74 -28.54
CA GLY A 138 -16.26 5.82 -28.13
C GLY A 138 -15.92 6.95 -27.14
N ALA A 139 -16.87 7.81 -26.80
CA ALA A 139 -16.70 8.82 -25.77
C ALA A 139 -16.64 8.17 -24.36
N ALA A 140 -15.70 8.61 -23.53
CA ALA A 140 -15.59 8.14 -22.15
C ALA A 140 -16.75 8.74 -21.31
N ASN A 141 -17.66 7.88 -20.85
CA ASN A 141 -18.67 8.24 -19.86
C ASN A 141 -18.13 7.91 -18.47
N ARG A 142 -17.69 8.95 -17.75
CA ARG A 142 -17.30 8.87 -16.33
C ARG A 142 -18.55 9.05 -15.49
N SER A 143 -19.21 7.96 -15.12
CA SER A 143 -20.43 8.04 -14.34
C SER A 143 -20.58 6.83 -13.42
N VAL A 144 -19.80 6.79 -12.33
CA VAL A 144 -20.20 6.05 -11.13
C VAL A 144 -19.61 6.70 -9.88
N ALA A 145 -20.44 6.95 -8.87
CA ALA A 145 -19.97 7.06 -7.50
C ALA A 145 -19.49 5.66 -7.07
N ILE A 146 -18.24 5.55 -6.62
CA ILE A 146 -17.56 4.27 -6.32
C ILE A 146 -18.12 3.59 -5.06
N ASP A 147 -19.13 4.18 -4.43
CA ASP A 147 -19.81 3.64 -3.26
C ASP A 147 -20.41 2.24 -3.48
N ALA A 148 -20.67 1.86 -4.74
CA ALA A 148 -21.17 0.53 -5.12
C ALA A 148 -20.10 -0.58 -5.13
N TYR A 149 -18.80 -0.24 -5.14
CA TYR A 149 -17.69 -1.21 -5.09
C TYR A 149 -16.97 -1.24 -3.74
N ASN A 150 -17.61 -0.74 -2.67
CA ASN A 150 -17.16 -0.98 -1.29
C ASN A 150 -17.11 -2.49 -0.91
N SER A 151 -17.54 -3.38 -1.81
CA SER A 151 -17.33 -4.82 -1.74
C SER A 151 -16.28 -5.32 -2.76
N MET A 152 -15.22 -4.55 -3.02
CA MET A 152 -14.03 -5.15 -3.64
C MET A 152 -13.61 -6.33 -2.79
N PRO A 153 -13.41 -7.53 -3.37
CA PRO A 153 -13.07 -8.70 -2.59
C PRO A 153 -11.83 -8.39 -1.74
N HIS A 154 -11.99 -8.46 -0.42
CA HIS A 154 -10.96 -8.25 0.60
C HIS A 154 -9.90 -9.37 0.60
N ASP A 155 -9.83 -10.13 -0.49
CA ASP A 155 -9.16 -11.42 -0.60
C ASP A 155 -8.26 -11.47 -1.84
N ASN A 156 -7.42 -12.51 -1.88
CA ASN A 156 -6.51 -12.93 -2.97
C ASN A 156 -7.14 -12.97 -4.39
N ASN A 157 -8.45 -12.72 -4.51
CA ASN A 157 -9.21 -12.66 -5.74
C ASN A 157 -8.82 -11.46 -6.63
N LEU A 158 -8.38 -10.33 -6.07
CA LEU A 158 -7.97 -9.15 -6.88
C LEU A 158 -6.91 -9.48 -7.93
N TYR A 159 -6.06 -10.48 -7.68
CA TYR A 159 -5.07 -10.91 -8.66
C TYR A 159 -5.67 -11.54 -9.91
N HIS A 160 -6.84 -12.16 -9.79
CA HIS A 160 -7.51 -12.88 -10.86
C HIS A 160 -8.61 -12.07 -11.54
N ILE A 161 -8.89 -10.86 -11.04
CA ILE A 161 -9.92 -10.00 -11.63
C ILE A 161 -9.49 -9.49 -13.00
N VAL A 162 -10.39 -9.67 -13.96
CA VAL A 162 -10.34 -9.06 -15.28
C VAL A 162 -11.58 -8.17 -15.39
N PRO A 163 -11.43 -6.83 -15.37
CA PRO A 163 -12.57 -5.93 -15.39
C PRO A 163 -13.15 -5.83 -16.81
N ASN A 164 -14.46 -5.61 -16.89
CA ASN A 164 -15.16 -5.39 -18.16
C ASN A 164 -15.11 -3.93 -18.63
N GLU A 165 -14.63 -3.03 -17.76
CA GLU A 165 -14.51 -1.60 -17.97
C GLU A 165 -13.10 -1.15 -17.54
N ASP A 166 -12.67 0.03 -17.97
CA ASP A 166 -11.35 0.55 -17.57
C ASP A 166 -11.42 0.93 -16.09
N TRP A 167 -10.51 0.40 -15.26
CA TRP A 167 -10.44 0.67 -13.83
C TRP A 167 -9.26 1.59 -13.54
N VAL A 168 -9.49 2.67 -12.80
CA VAL A 168 -8.45 3.62 -12.41
C VAL A 168 -8.12 3.41 -10.95
N PHE A 169 -6.87 3.11 -10.64
CA PHE A 169 -6.36 2.92 -9.29
C PHE A 169 -5.47 4.08 -8.87
N GLN A 170 -5.38 4.29 -7.56
CA GLN A 170 -4.54 5.32 -6.96
C GLN A 170 -3.95 4.79 -5.65
N LYS A 171 -2.65 5.03 -5.44
CA LYS A 171 -2.04 4.85 -4.12
C LYS A 171 -2.55 5.94 -3.18
N THR A 172 -3.07 5.53 -2.03
CA THR A 172 -3.62 6.42 -1.01
C THR A 172 -2.84 6.26 0.29
N GLN A 173 -2.72 7.36 1.02
CA GLN A 173 -2.07 7.49 2.31
C GLN A 173 -3.01 8.31 3.19
N ILE A 174 -3.52 7.72 4.27
CA ILE A 174 -4.49 8.32 5.19
C ILE A 174 -3.92 8.27 6.60
#